data_AF-A0A7M1KB14-F1
#
_entry.id   AF-A0A7M1KB14-F1
#
_cell.length_a   1.000
_cell.length_b   1.000
_cell.length_c   1.000
_cell.angle_alpha   90.00
_cell.angle_beta   90.00
_cell.angle_gamma   90.00
#
_symmetry.space_group_name_H-M   'P 1'
#
loop_
_entity.id
_entity.type
_entity.pdbx_description
1 polymer ?
#
loop_
_entity_poly.entity_id
_entity_poly.type
_entity_poly.pdbx_seq_one_letter_code
_entity_poly.pdbx_strand_id
1 'polypeptide(L)'
;MDTPNPIKKDDHLLDDLESIRQLLGDDGLQPPLLTETVDGEVQIPLLFDMVGGKPAAPAPVAPAPVAEAAPAPVTTEKAPDALLLHLDNELRAAAQLIMQDVIDDFAPHIETEIKRRLDARMERLLSQYQS
;
A
#
# COMPACT_ATOMS: atom_id res chain seq x y z
N MET A 1 28.99 2.06 -28.62
CA MET A 1 27.96 1.91 -29.66
C MET A 1 26.95 0.94 -29.09
N ASP A 2 26.09 1.45 -28.22
CA ASP A 2 25.09 0.68 -27.50
C ASP A 2 23.91 0.44 -28.42
N THR A 3 23.74 -0.81 -28.85
CA THR A 3 22.56 -1.23 -29.61
C THR A 3 21.36 -1.28 -28.65
N PRO A 4 20.27 -0.52 -28.91
CA PRO A 4 19.09 -0.58 -28.06
C PRO A 4 18.46 -1.97 -28.16
N ASN A 5 18.19 -2.56 -26.99
CA ASN A 5 17.47 -3.82 -26.83
C ASN A 5 16.12 -3.71 -27.57
N PRO A 6 15.75 -4.64 -28.48
CA PRO A 6 14.48 -4.58 -29.17
C PRO A 6 13.36 -4.64 -28.13
N ILE A 7 12.53 -3.59 -28.12
CA ILE A 7 11.26 -3.56 -27.40
C ILE A 7 10.48 -4.79 -27.86
N LYS A 8 10.32 -5.78 -26.98
CA LYS A 8 9.56 -6.99 -27.26
C LYS A 8 8.14 -6.54 -27.62
N LYS A 9 7.69 -6.90 -28.81
CA LYS A 9 6.41 -6.48 -29.38
C LYS A 9 5.28 -6.92 -28.44
N ASP A 10 4.31 -6.05 -28.23
CA ASP A 10 3.15 -6.28 -27.36
C ASP A 10 2.37 -7.56 -27.74
N ASP A 11 2.48 -8.02 -28.99
CA ASP A 11 1.91 -9.27 -29.48
C ASP A 11 2.36 -10.51 -28.68
N HIS A 12 3.58 -10.50 -28.13
CA HIS A 12 4.10 -11.61 -27.32
C HIS A 12 3.74 -11.50 -25.84
N LEU A 13 3.33 -10.33 -25.35
CA LEU A 13 2.97 -10.18 -23.94
C LEU A 13 1.70 -10.96 -23.59
N LEU A 14 0.74 -11.03 -24.51
CA LEU A 14 -0.48 -11.82 -24.31
C LEU A 14 -0.17 -13.32 -24.25
N ASP A 15 0.73 -13.80 -25.10
CA ASP A 15 1.21 -15.19 -25.15
C ASP A 15 2.04 -15.53 -23.88
N ASP A 16 2.92 -14.62 -23.45
CA ASP A 16 3.70 -14.76 -22.22
C ASP A 16 2.77 -14.82 -20.98
N LEU A 17 1.71 -14.00 -20.95
CA LEU A 17 0.72 -14.04 -19.87
C LEU A 17 -0.09 -15.33 -19.86
N GLU A 18 -0.46 -15.87 -21.02
CA GLU A 18 -1.14 -17.16 -21.14
C GLU A 18 -0.22 -18.31 -20.73
N SER A 19 1.06 -18.28 -21.14
CA SER A 19 2.07 -19.24 -20.72
C SER A 19 2.31 -19.21 -19.21
N ILE A 20 2.28 -18.04 -18.57
CA ILE A 20 2.39 -17.91 -17.10
C ILE A 20 1.17 -18.54 -16.42
N ARG A 21 -0.05 -18.30 -16.93
CA ARG A 21 -1.27 -18.92 -16.39
C ARG A 21 -1.25 -20.44 -16.50
N GLN A 22 -0.78 -20.95 -17.64
CA GLN A 22 -0.66 -22.39 -17.88
C GLN A 22 0.38 -23.05 -16.95
N LEU A 23 1.48 -22.36 -16.68
CA LEU A 23 2.53 -22.82 -15.77
C LEU A 23 2.05 -22.85 -14.30
N LEU A 24 1.27 -21.86 -13.89
CA LEU A 24 0.67 -21.80 -12.55
C LEU A 24 -0.54 -22.73 -12.38
N GLY A 25 -1.12 -23.24 -13.48
CA GLY A 25 -2.33 -24.05 -13.45
C GLY A 25 -3.60 -23.24 -13.15
N ASP A 26 -3.55 -21.92 -13.35
CA ASP A 26 -4.63 -20.97 -13.06
C ASP A 26 -5.64 -20.84 -14.23
N ASP A 27 -5.63 -21.78 -15.18
CA ASP A 27 -6.45 -21.74 -16.39
C ASP A 27 -7.96 -21.82 -16.13
N GLY A 28 -8.34 -22.43 -15.01
CA GLY A 28 -9.74 -22.62 -14.59
C GLY A 28 -10.13 -21.94 -13.29
N LEU A 29 -9.20 -21.23 -12.64
CA LEU A 29 -9.49 -20.57 -11.37
C LEU A 29 -10.15 -19.22 -11.64
N GLN A 30 -11.44 -19.14 -11.32
CA GLN A 30 -12.11 -17.84 -11.17
C GLN A 30 -11.32 -17.05 -10.11
N PRO A 31 -10.98 -15.76 -10.31
CA PRO A 31 -10.34 -14.98 -9.28
C PRO A 31 -11.17 -15.10 -8.00
N PRO A 32 -10.57 -15.48 -6.85
CA PRO A 32 -11.33 -15.69 -5.63
C PRO A 32 -12.10 -14.42 -5.31
N LEU A 33 -13.43 -14.56 -5.19
CA LEU A 33 -14.26 -13.46 -4.74
C LEU A 33 -13.83 -13.13 -3.32
N LEU A 34 -13.71 -11.84 -2.98
CA LEU A 34 -13.30 -11.34 -1.65
C LEU A 34 -14.26 -11.75 -0.50
N THR A 35 -15.19 -12.67 -0.76
CA THR A 35 -16.20 -13.20 0.15
C THR A 35 -16.03 -14.69 0.44
N GLU A 36 -15.12 -15.40 -0.22
CA GLU A 36 -14.74 -16.75 0.21
C GLU A 36 -13.92 -16.63 1.50
N THR A 37 -14.55 -17.01 2.60
CA THR A 37 -14.01 -17.03 3.94
C THR A 37 -12.72 -17.85 3.96
N VAL A 38 -11.58 -17.19 4.21
CA VAL A 38 -10.34 -17.86 4.64
C VAL A 38 -10.71 -18.76 5.81
N ASP A 39 -10.58 -20.07 5.60
CA ASP A 39 -10.81 -21.09 6.62
C ASP A 39 -9.95 -20.74 7.85
N GLY A 40 -10.62 -20.53 8.97
CA GLY A 40 -10.11 -19.81 10.13
C GLY A 40 -9.19 -20.64 11.02
N GLU A 41 -8.03 -21.08 10.53
CA GLU A 41 -7.04 -21.78 11.36
C GLU A 41 -5.71 -21.05 11.60
N VAL A 42 -5.46 -19.90 10.97
CA VAL A 42 -4.31 -19.06 11.35
C VAL A 42 -4.75 -17.61 11.55
N GLN A 43 -5.42 -17.37 12.67
CA GLN A 43 -5.66 -16.03 13.18
C GLN A 43 -4.31 -15.37 13.50
N ILE A 44 -3.79 -14.55 12.59
CA ILE A 44 -2.60 -13.73 12.85
C ILE A 44 -2.90 -12.86 14.09
N PRO A 45 -2.11 -12.93 15.17
CA PRO A 45 -2.30 -12.08 16.33
C PRO A 45 -2.24 -10.61 15.91
N LEU A 46 -3.25 -9.84 16.32
CA LEU A 46 -3.29 -8.40 16.08
C LEU A 46 -2.04 -7.77 16.72
N LEU A 47 -1.34 -6.90 15.99
CA LEU A 47 -0.10 -6.24 16.41
C LEU A 47 -0.21 -5.48 17.75
N PHE A 48 -1.42 -5.24 18.25
CA PHE A 48 -1.69 -4.65 19.55
C PHE A 48 -1.40 -5.61 20.73
N ASP A 49 -1.47 -6.91 20.53
CA ASP A 49 -1.27 -7.92 21.58
C ASP A 49 0.24 -8.13 21.90
N MET A 50 1.13 -7.77 20.97
CA MET A 50 2.58 -7.94 21.12
C MET A 50 3.24 -6.87 22.02
N VAL A 51 2.54 -5.79 22.35
CA VAL A 51 3.14 -4.61 23.04
C VAL A 51 3.15 -4.75 24.57
N GLY A 52 2.53 -5.79 25.15
CA GLY A 52 2.47 -6.00 26.61
C GLY A 52 3.69 -6.72 27.23
N GLY A 53 4.57 -7.32 26.41
CA GLY A 53 5.72 -8.09 26.88
C GLY A 53 6.90 -7.19 27.24
N LYS A 54 7.02 -6.79 28.51
CA LYS A 54 8.20 -6.11 29.06
C LYS A 54 9.50 -6.86 28.69
N PRO A 55 10.46 -6.25 27.97
CA PRO A 55 11.74 -6.90 27.70
C PRO A 55 12.48 -7.15 29.02
N ALA A 56 12.85 -8.41 29.27
CA ALA A 56 13.79 -8.75 30.32
C ALA A 56 15.15 -8.11 29.99
N ALA A 57 15.72 -7.36 30.94
CA ALA A 57 17.01 -6.72 30.78
C ALA A 57 18.12 -7.77 30.56
N PRO A 58 19.02 -7.61 29.58
CA PRO A 58 20.16 -8.50 29.42
C PRO A 58 21.23 -8.18 30.48
N ALA A 59 21.72 -9.21 31.15
CA ALA A 59 22.85 -9.13 32.07
C ALA A 59 24.17 -8.82 31.31
N PRO A 60 25.15 -8.13 31.93
CA PRO A 60 26.36 -7.70 31.24
C PRO A 60 27.32 -8.88 31.07
N VAL A 61 27.66 -9.21 29.82
CA VAL A 61 28.76 -10.11 29.46
C VAL A 61 30.03 -9.28 29.25
N ALA A 62 31.12 -9.71 29.90
CA ALA A 62 32.45 -9.11 29.87
C ALA A 62 33.09 -9.15 28.47
N PRO A 63 34.02 -8.23 28.14
CA PRO A 63 34.58 -8.09 26.80
C PRO A 63 35.73 -9.09 26.57
N ALA A 64 35.70 -9.78 25.43
CA ALA A 64 36.81 -10.57 24.89
C ALA A 64 37.08 -10.12 23.42
N PRO A 65 38.30 -10.30 22.91
CA PRO A 65 39.03 -9.27 22.16
C PRO A 65 38.65 -9.15 20.67
N VAL A 66 38.90 -7.94 20.18
CA VAL A 66 38.77 -7.45 18.81
C VAL A 66 39.51 -8.36 17.82
N ALA A 67 38.76 -9.03 16.95
CA ALA A 67 39.28 -9.52 15.68
C ALA A 67 38.96 -8.47 14.61
N GLU A 68 39.98 -7.71 14.24
CA GLU A 68 39.95 -6.75 13.14
C GLU A 68 39.83 -7.52 11.83
N ALA A 69 38.58 -7.68 11.36
CA ALA A 69 38.31 -8.08 9.99
C ALA A 69 38.33 -6.82 9.12
N ALA A 70 39.34 -6.74 8.26
CA ALA A 70 39.51 -5.74 7.23
C ALA A 70 38.20 -5.51 6.43
N PRO A 71 37.94 -4.29 5.92
CA PRO A 71 36.76 -4.01 5.12
C PRO A 71 36.89 -4.70 3.77
N ALA A 72 36.26 -5.87 3.62
CA ALA A 72 35.99 -6.44 2.32
C ALA A 72 34.89 -5.60 1.65
N PRO A 73 35.08 -5.09 0.41
CA PRO A 73 34.04 -4.36 -0.31
C PRO A 73 33.01 -5.37 -0.83
N VAL A 74 31.96 -5.62 -0.05
CA VAL A 74 30.79 -6.36 -0.53
C VAL A 74 29.81 -5.41 -1.19
N THR A 75 30.08 -5.16 -2.47
CA THR A 75 29.11 -5.28 -3.58
C THR A 75 27.64 -4.94 -3.29
N THR A 76 27.25 -3.70 -3.63
CA THR A 76 26.12 -3.25 -4.49
C THR A 76 24.84 -4.09 -4.68
N GLU A 77 24.44 -5.01 -3.80
CA GLU A 77 23.18 -5.79 -3.99
C GLU A 77 21.98 -5.28 -3.17
N LYS A 78 22.17 -4.31 -2.26
CA LYS A 78 21.06 -3.66 -1.52
C LYS A 78 20.41 -2.47 -2.25
N ALA A 79 20.88 -2.18 -3.46
CA ALA A 79 20.49 -1.02 -4.26
C ALA A 79 19.08 -1.09 -4.87
N PRO A 80 18.59 -2.22 -5.42
CA PRO A 80 17.28 -2.23 -6.10
C PRO A 80 16.13 -2.07 -5.10
N ASP A 81 16.16 -2.75 -3.96
CA ASP A 81 15.07 -2.70 -2.96
C ASP A 81 14.94 -1.32 -2.30
N ALA A 82 16.06 -0.64 -2.04
CA ALA A 82 16.04 0.72 -1.50
C ALA A 82 15.44 1.72 -2.50
N LEU A 83 15.78 1.61 -3.79
CA LEU A 83 15.22 2.45 -4.84
C LEU A 83 13.73 2.22 -5.04
N LEU A 84 13.27 0.97 -4.98
CA LEU A 84 11.84 0.64 -5.05
C LEU A 84 11.08 1.23 -3.86
N LEU A 85 11.64 1.17 -2.65
CA LEU A 85 11.02 1.75 -1.45
C LEU A 85 10.99 3.30 -1.51
N HIS A 86 12.00 3.94 -2.10
CA HIS A 86 11.96 5.38 -2.35
C HIS A 86 10.88 5.75 -3.37
N LEU A 87 10.78 5.00 -4.47
CA LEU A 87 9.76 5.22 -5.49
C LEU A 87 8.34 5.04 -4.94
N ASP A 88 8.10 4.03 -4.08
CA ASP A 88 6.80 3.83 -3.44
C ASP A 88 6.43 4.99 -2.50
N ASN A 89 7.40 5.50 -1.73
CA ASN A 89 7.18 6.67 -0.89
C ASN A 89 6.86 7.92 -1.72
N GLU A 90 7.57 8.13 -2.83
CA GLU A 90 7.30 9.25 -3.74
C GLU A 90 5.92 9.12 -4.39
N LEU A 91 5.54 7.91 -4.83
CA LEU A 91 4.23 7.64 -5.42
C LEU A 91 3.11 7.89 -4.41
N ARG A 92 3.28 7.44 -3.16
CA ARG A 92 2.32 7.68 -2.09
C ARG A 92 2.21 9.16 -1.75
N ALA A 93 3.34 9.87 -1.67
CA ALA A 93 3.34 11.31 -1.42
C ALA A 93 2.65 12.08 -2.55
N ALA A 94 2.92 11.73 -3.81
CA ALA A 94 2.27 12.32 -4.96
C ALA A 94 0.75 12.07 -4.96
N ALA A 95 0.32 10.84 -4.63
CA ALA A 95 -1.10 10.52 -4.49
C ALA A 95 -1.78 11.36 -3.39
N GLN A 96 -1.10 11.59 -2.27
CA GLN A 96 -1.61 12.45 -1.20
C GLN A 96 -1.76 13.90 -1.64
N LEU A 97 -0.80 14.44 -2.40
CA LEU A 97 -0.89 15.79 -2.95
C LEU A 97 -2.07 15.92 -3.92
N ILE A 98 -2.25 14.95 -4.83
CA ILE A 98 -3.40 14.94 -5.75
C ILE A 98 -4.72 14.92 -4.97
N MET A 99 -4.82 14.09 -3.93
CA MET A 99 -6.02 14.04 -3.08
C MET A 99 -6.25 15.36 -2.34
N GLN A 100 -5.18 16.06 -1.92
CA GLN A 100 -5.32 17.37 -1.28
C GLN A 100 -5.83 18.43 -2.25
N ASP A 101 -5.32 18.46 -3.48
CA ASP A 101 -5.80 19.40 -4.51
C ASP A 101 -7.30 19.18 -4.79
N VAL A 102 -7.72 17.91 -4.92
CA VAL A 102 -9.14 17.56 -5.07
C VAL A 102 -9.95 18.00 -3.84
N ILE A 103 -9.44 17.79 -2.63
CA ILE A 103 -10.12 18.24 -1.41
C ILE A 103 -10.28 19.76 -1.41
N ASP A 104 -9.24 20.51 -1.74
CA ASP A 104 -9.24 21.98 -1.71
C ASP A 104 -10.21 22.57 -2.74
N ASP A 105 -10.32 21.95 -3.92
CA ASP A 105 -11.28 22.33 -4.96
C ASP A 105 -12.74 22.07 -4.54
N PHE A 106 -13.01 20.91 -3.91
CA PHE A 106 -14.37 20.46 -3.63
C PHE A 106 -14.90 20.84 -2.24
N ALA A 107 -14.05 21.03 -1.23
CA ALA A 107 -14.45 21.41 0.12
C ALA A 107 -15.39 22.63 0.17
N PRO A 108 -15.08 23.79 -0.45
CA PRO A 108 -15.98 24.95 -0.40
C PRO A 108 -17.33 24.69 -1.09
N HIS A 109 -17.33 23.86 -2.14
CA HIS A 109 -18.56 23.50 -2.86
C HIS A 109 -19.46 22.59 -2.01
N ILE A 110 -18.86 21.59 -1.36
CA ILE A 110 -19.55 20.69 -0.43
C ILE A 110 -20.14 21.48 0.73
N GLU A 111 -19.40 22.42 1.32
CA GLU A 111 -19.91 23.26 2.40
C GLU A 111 -21.13 24.08 1.99
N THR A 112 -21.06 24.71 0.81
CA THR A 112 -22.17 25.50 0.27
C THR A 112 -23.40 24.63 0.02
N GLU A 113 -23.19 23.44 -0.54
CA GLU A 113 -24.26 22.48 -0.82
C GLU A 113 -24.93 21.98 0.47
N ILE A 114 -24.14 21.65 1.50
CA ILE A 114 -24.64 21.22 2.80
C ILE A 114 -25.49 22.33 3.43
N LYS A 115 -25.00 23.58 3.44
CA LYS A 115 -25.73 24.74 3.95
C LYS A 115 -27.07 24.90 3.22
N ARG A 116 -27.06 24.93 1.88
CA ARG A 116 -28.29 25.04 1.07
C ARG A 116 -29.31 23.94 1.40
N ARG A 117 -28.85 22.69 1.55
CA ARG A 117 -29.73 21.55 1.86
C ARG A 117 -30.31 21.63 3.27
N LEU A 118 -29.51 22.07 4.25
CA LEU A 118 -29.95 22.26 5.62
C LEU A 118 -30.99 23.38 5.71
N ASP A 119 -30.76 24.52 5.05
CA ASP A 119 -31.69 25.64 5.03
C ASP A 119 -33.03 25.22 4.41
N ALA A 120 -32.99 24.60 3.22
CA ALA A 120 -34.20 24.10 2.54
C ALA A 120 -34.92 22.99 3.32
N ARG A 121 -34.21 22.24 4.16
CA ARG A 121 -34.82 21.24 5.06
C ARG A 121 -35.47 21.92 6.26
N MET A 122 -34.81 22.92 6.85
CA MET A 122 -35.33 23.70 7.97
C MET A 122 -36.61 24.42 7.57
N GLU A 123 -36.62 25.10 6.42
CA GLU A 123 -37.80 25.79 5.89
C GLU A 123 -38.98 24.81 5.74
N ARG A 124 -38.76 23.65 5.12
CA ARG A 124 -39.79 22.62 4.98
C ARG A 124 -40.35 22.14 6.33
N LEU A 125 -39.51 21.97 7.34
CA LEU A 125 -39.96 21.60 8.68
C LEU A 125 -40.82 22.71 9.30
N LEU A 126 -40.39 23.97 9.20
CA LEU A 126 -41.15 25.11 9.72
C LEU A 126 -42.51 25.25 9.04
N SER A 127 -42.58 25.08 7.71
CA SER A 127 -43.86 25.11 6.98
C SER A 127 -44.82 24.00 7.42
N GLN A 128 -44.30 22.82 7.78
CA GLN A 128 -45.12 21.72 8.32
C GLN A 128 -45.70 22.04 9.70
N TYR A 129 -44.99 22.82 10.53
CA TYR A 129 -45.50 23.23 11.85
C TYR A 129 -46.47 24.42 11.79
N GLN A 130 -46.41 25.24 10.73
CA GLN A 130 -47.30 26.40 10.56
C GLN A 130 -48.56 26.10 9.73
N SER A 131 -48.66 24.91 9.13
CA SER A 131 -49.88 24.39 8.49
C SER A 131 -50.72 23.60 9.49
#